data_AF-A0A6G1RIW2-F1
#
_entry.id   AF-A0A6G1RIW2-F1
#
_cell.length_a   1.000
_cell.length_b   1.000
_cell.length_c   1.000
_cell.angle_alpha   90.00
_cell.angle_beta   90.00
_cell.angle_gamma   90.00
#
_symmetry.space_group_name_H-M   'P 1'
#
loop_
_entity.id
_entity.type
_entity.pdbx_description
1 polymer ?
#
loop_
_entity_poly.entity_id
_entity_poly.type
_entity_poly.pdbx_seq_one_letter_code
_entity_poly.pdbx_strand_id
1 'polypeptide(L)'
;LLQFLMDYQSIKLIYFLLDVIAVLSRLAYIFQGEYLLVSQVDDKIEEAIQEISRLADSPGEYLQEFEENFRESFNGIAVKNLRVAEAKFQSIREKICQKTQVILAQRFDSRSRTFVKACQVFDLAAWPRSTDELMSYGKEDMVQIFEHLETVPSFSREVC
;
A
#
# COMPACT_ATOMS: atom_id res chain seq x y z
N LEU A 1 20.69 -21.46 8.74
CA LEU A 1 20.05 -20.33 9.45
C LEU A 1 21.04 -19.44 10.19
N LEU A 2 21.85 -19.97 11.12
CA LEU A 2 22.79 -19.14 11.92
C LEU A 2 23.80 -18.35 11.08
N GLN A 3 24.35 -18.92 10.00
CA GLN A 3 25.27 -18.20 9.10
C GLN A 3 24.61 -17.04 8.34
N PHE A 4 23.31 -17.13 8.05
CA PHE A 4 22.56 -16.04 7.41
C PHE A 4 22.39 -14.86 8.37
N LEU A 5 22.12 -15.12 9.65
CA LEU A 5 22.06 -14.10 10.69
C LEU A 5 23.44 -13.53 11.09
N MET A 6 24.55 -14.06 10.57
CA MET A 6 25.89 -13.48 10.78
C MET A 6 26.27 -12.45 9.72
N ASP A 7 25.42 -12.25 8.70
CA ASP A 7 25.66 -11.31 7.60
C ASP A 7 24.83 -10.04 7.80
N TYR A 8 25.48 -8.87 7.78
CA TYR A 8 24.83 -7.59 8.11
C TYR A 8 23.65 -7.29 7.19
N GLN A 9 23.80 -7.55 5.89
CA GLN A 9 22.76 -7.34 4.89
C GLN A 9 21.49 -8.15 5.21
N SER A 10 21.68 -9.38 5.70
CA SER A 10 20.59 -10.30 6.00
C SER A 10 19.79 -9.87 7.22
N ILE A 11 20.47 -9.38 8.27
CA ILE A 11 19.81 -8.80 9.46
C ILE A 11 19.05 -7.54 9.06
N LYS A 12 19.71 -6.62 8.35
CA LYS A 12 19.14 -5.37 7.87
C LYS A 12 17.89 -5.61 7.01
N LEU A 13 17.92 -6.64 6.16
CA LEU A 13 16.77 -7.07 5.37
C LEU A 13 15.60 -7.54 6.23
N ILE A 14 15.83 -8.24 7.34
CA ILE A 14 14.75 -8.67 8.25
C ILE A 14 14.03 -7.46 8.83
N TYR A 15 14.77 -6.47 9.35
CA TYR A 15 14.17 -5.25 9.91
C TYR A 15 13.43 -4.43 8.84
N PHE A 16 14.00 -4.33 7.64
CA PHE A 16 13.30 -3.72 6.52
C PHE A 16 12.00 -4.45 6.14
N LEU A 17 11.99 -5.78 6.17
CA LEU A 17 10.77 -6.55 5.93
C LEU A 17 9.72 -6.31 7.03
N LEU A 18 10.13 -6.06 8.28
CA LEU A 18 9.20 -5.66 9.34
C LEU A 18 8.54 -4.32 9.04
N ASP A 19 9.28 -3.34 8.52
CA ASP A 19 8.72 -2.06 8.08
C ASP A 19 7.67 -2.24 6.97
N VAL A 20 7.99 -3.06 5.96
CA VAL A 20 7.05 -3.37 4.86
C VAL A 20 5.81 -4.09 5.40
N ILE A 21 5.99 -5.08 6.28
CA ILE A 21 4.88 -5.80 6.92
C ILE A 21 4.01 -4.84 7.72
N ALA A 22 4.59 -3.90 8.46
CA ALA A 22 3.82 -2.94 9.25
C ALA A 22 2.86 -2.11 8.37
N VAL A 23 3.32 -1.65 7.20
CA VAL A 23 2.46 -0.96 6.21
C VAL A 23 1.33 -1.87 5.74
N LEU A 24 1.67 -3.09 5.31
CA LEU A 24 0.68 -4.04 4.78
C LEU A 24 -0.31 -4.53 5.84
N SER A 25 0.12 -4.68 7.09
CA SER A 25 -0.73 -5.06 8.22
C SER A 25 -1.74 -3.96 8.56
N ARG A 26 -1.33 -2.69 8.52
CA ARG A 26 -2.29 -1.57 8.67
C ARG A 26 -3.32 -1.57 7.55
N LEU A 27 -2.89 -1.75 6.30
CA LEU A 27 -3.78 -1.83 5.16
C LEU A 27 -4.78 -3.01 5.30
N ALA A 28 -4.27 -4.20 5.66
CA ALA A 28 -5.09 -5.38 5.87
C ALA A 28 -6.10 -5.20 7.00
N TYR A 29 -5.70 -4.52 8.09
CA TYR A 29 -6.59 -4.21 9.20
C TYR A 29 -7.74 -3.29 8.76
N ILE A 30 -7.46 -2.26 7.95
CA ILE A 30 -8.51 -1.40 7.40
C ILE A 30 -9.50 -2.20 6.57
N PHE A 31 -9.02 -3.13 5.74
CA PHE A 31 -9.87 -3.97 4.88
C PHE A 31 -10.71 -4.99 5.64
N GLN A 32 -10.43 -5.20 6.93
CA GLN A 32 -11.24 -6.04 7.81
C GLN A 32 -12.39 -5.27 8.49
N GLY A 33 -12.52 -3.96 8.25
CA GLY A 33 -13.60 -3.15 8.80
C GLY A 33 -14.97 -3.52 8.23
N GLU A 34 -16.02 -3.45 9.08
CA GLU A 34 -17.40 -3.80 8.71
C GLU A 34 -18.02 -2.82 7.70
N TYR A 35 -17.59 -1.56 7.71
CA TYR A 35 -18.14 -0.50 6.87
C TYR A 35 -17.00 0.18 6.11
N LEU A 36 -16.62 -0.40 4.96
CA LEU A 36 -15.59 0.15 4.08
C LEU A 36 -16.18 0.40 2.69
N LEU A 37 -16.20 1.66 2.28
CA LEU A 37 -16.64 2.03 0.94
C LEU A 37 -15.54 1.67 -0.07
N VAL A 38 -15.94 1.28 -1.29
CA VAL A 38 -14.99 0.89 -2.33
C VAL A 38 -14.03 2.04 -2.70
N SER A 39 -14.51 3.29 -2.67
CA SER A 39 -13.69 4.49 -2.87
C SER A 39 -12.58 4.60 -1.83
N GLN A 40 -12.90 4.31 -0.57
CA GLN A 40 -11.95 4.29 0.55
C GLN A 40 -10.91 3.17 0.39
N VAL A 41 -11.26 2.05 -0.26
CA VAL A 41 -10.28 1.00 -0.56
C VAL A 41 -9.19 1.52 -1.50
N ASP A 42 -9.53 2.17 -2.62
CA ASP A 42 -8.54 2.70 -3.58
C ASP A 42 -7.65 3.75 -2.92
N ASP A 43 -8.23 4.67 -2.14
CA ASP A 43 -7.48 5.68 -1.39
C ASP A 43 -6.47 5.05 -0.42
N LYS A 44 -6.87 4.01 0.32
CA LYS A 44 -5.98 3.31 1.26
C LYS A 44 -4.90 2.48 0.58
N ILE A 45 -5.17 1.94 -0.60
CA ILE A 45 -4.12 1.30 -1.42
C ILE A 45 -3.11 2.35 -1.86
N GLU A 46 -3.55 3.51 -2.33
CA GLU A 46 -2.66 4.59 -2.79
C GLU A 46 -1.81 5.14 -1.63
N GLU A 47 -2.39 5.37 -0.45
CA GLU A 47 -1.66 5.73 0.77
C GLU A 47 -0.56 4.70 1.10
N ALA A 48 -0.88 3.41 1.02
CA ALA A 48 0.09 2.33 1.26
C ALA A 48 1.19 2.29 0.19
N ILE A 49 0.87 2.53 -1.09
CA ILE A 49 1.87 2.65 -2.17
C ILE A 49 2.86 3.77 -1.87
N GLN A 50 2.36 4.94 -1.44
CA GLN A 50 3.20 6.08 -1.08
C GLN A 50 4.07 5.79 0.15
N GLU A 51 3.54 5.12 1.16
CA GLU A 51 4.32 4.65 2.31
C GLU A 51 5.44 3.69 1.90
N ILE A 52 5.13 2.67 1.08
CA ILE A 52 6.14 1.74 0.54
C ILE A 52 7.17 2.47 -0.32
N SER A 53 6.77 3.52 -1.05
CA SER A 53 7.70 4.34 -1.83
C SER A 53 8.71 5.06 -0.94
N ARG A 54 8.25 5.70 0.14
CA ARG A 54 9.13 6.34 1.13
C ARG A 54 10.11 5.35 1.76
N LEU A 55 9.70 4.09 1.93
CA LEU A 55 10.57 3.04 2.46
C LEU A 55 11.74 2.69 1.54
N ALA A 56 11.78 3.13 0.27
CA ALA A 56 12.93 2.93 -0.62
C ALA A 56 14.09 3.88 -0.28
N ASP A 57 13.77 5.08 0.22
CA ASP A 57 14.72 6.15 0.51
C ASP A 57 15.03 6.26 2.01
N SER A 58 13.99 6.23 2.86
CA SER A 58 14.09 6.35 4.33
C SER A 58 13.71 5.05 5.08
N PRO A 59 14.43 4.64 6.13
CA PRO A 59 14.07 3.48 6.93
C PRO A 59 12.72 3.70 7.61
N GLY A 60 11.97 2.62 7.87
CA GLY A 60 10.84 2.68 8.78
C GLY A 60 11.30 2.52 10.23
N GLU A 61 10.35 2.46 11.15
CA GLU A 61 10.59 2.40 12.60
C GLU A 61 11.53 1.25 12.98
N TYR A 62 11.33 0.04 12.45
CA TYR A 62 12.10 -1.14 12.83
C TYR A 62 13.53 -1.09 12.31
N LEU A 63 13.71 -0.70 11.04
CA LEU A 63 15.04 -0.57 10.48
C LEU A 63 15.82 0.59 11.11
N GLN A 64 15.15 1.71 11.36
CA GLN A 64 15.74 2.87 12.02
C GLN A 64 16.22 2.51 13.42
N GLU A 65 15.37 1.87 14.24
CA GLU A 65 15.75 1.44 15.58
C GLU A 65 16.95 0.49 15.55
N PHE A 66 16.98 -0.44 14.59
CA PHE A 66 18.12 -1.34 14.41
C PHE A 66 19.41 -0.56 14.08
N GLU A 67 19.37 0.35 13.11
CA GLU A 67 20.53 1.13 12.69
C GLU A 67 21.09 2.03 13.80
N GLU A 68 20.21 2.66 14.59
CA GLU A 68 20.59 3.53 15.71
C GLU A 68 21.26 2.76 16.85
N ASN A 69 20.83 1.51 17.09
CA ASN A 69 21.32 0.67 18.19
C ASN A 69 22.46 -0.28 17.79
N PHE A 70 22.79 -0.37 16.50
CA PHE A 70 23.78 -1.34 16.01
C PHE A 70 25.21 -0.99 16.47
N ARG A 71 25.92 -1.98 17.05
CA ARG A 71 27.30 -1.85 17.56
C ARG A 71 28.21 -2.94 17.01
N GLU A 72 28.24 -3.09 15.68
CA GLU A 72 29.04 -4.09 14.93
C GLU A 72 28.80 -5.56 15.36
N SER A 73 27.76 -5.78 16.15
CA SER A 73 27.37 -7.06 16.72
C SER A 73 25.85 -7.14 16.77
N PHE A 74 25.34 -8.36 16.67
CA PHE A 74 23.93 -8.67 16.80
C PHE A 74 23.76 -9.71 17.90
N ASN A 75 23.06 -9.35 18.98
CA ASN A 75 22.92 -10.18 20.18
C ASN A 75 24.28 -10.70 20.72
N GLY A 76 25.31 -9.87 20.69
CA GLY A 76 26.67 -10.21 21.16
C GLY A 76 27.53 -11.00 20.16
N ILE A 77 27.02 -11.31 18.96
CA ILE A 77 27.77 -12.00 17.91
C ILE A 77 28.26 -10.98 16.89
N ALA A 78 29.56 -10.93 16.62
CA ALA A 78 30.14 -10.05 15.61
C ALA A 78 29.57 -10.33 14.21
N VAL A 79 29.16 -9.27 13.52
CA VAL A 79 28.52 -9.36 12.21
C VAL A 79 29.55 -9.14 11.10
N LYS A 80 29.41 -9.86 9.98
CA LYS A 80 30.34 -9.83 8.85
C LYS A 80 29.85 -8.91 7.72
N ASN A 81 30.77 -8.60 6.80
CA ASN A 81 30.49 -7.96 5.49
C ASN A 81 29.91 -6.53 5.50
N LEU A 82 30.06 -5.81 6.62
CA LEU A 82 29.55 -4.44 6.84
C LEU A 82 29.73 -3.49 5.64
N ARG A 83 30.91 -3.47 5.01
CA ARG A 83 31.25 -2.51 3.93
C ARG A 83 30.58 -2.79 2.58
N VAL A 84 30.31 -4.05 2.24
CA VAL A 84 29.73 -4.44 0.93
C VAL A 84 28.21 -4.67 1.03
N ALA A 85 27.72 -4.84 2.26
CA ALA A 85 26.33 -5.10 2.55
C ALA A 85 25.39 -3.94 2.16
N GLU A 86 25.85 -2.68 2.25
CA GLU A 86 24.99 -1.52 2.07
C GLU A 86 24.45 -1.37 0.63
N ALA A 87 25.33 -1.45 -0.38
CA ALA A 87 24.91 -1.36 -1.78
C ALA A 87 24.00 -2.53 -2.19
N LYS A 88 24.30 -3.73 -1.69
CA LYS A 88 23.46 -4.91 -1.94
C LYS A 88 22.11 -4.81 -1.25
N PHE A 89 22.08 -4.29 -0.02
CA PHE A 89 20.86 -4.04 0.72
C PHE A 89 19.99 -3.03 -0.02
N GLN A 90 20.54 -1.90 -0.45
CA GLN A 90 19.78 -0.86 -1.15
C GLN A 90 19.14 -1.37 -2.45
N SER A 91 19.87 -2.17 -3.25
CA SER A 91 19.31 -2.78 -4.46
C SER A 91 18.13 -3.74 -4.16
N ILE A 92 18.22 -4.54 -3.09
CA ILE A 92 17.13 -5.43 -2.68
C ILE A 92 15.94 -4.63 -2.15
N ARG A 93 16.21 -3.58 -1.37
CA ARG A 93 15.23 -2.66 -0.81
C ARG A 93 14.38 -2.02 -1.90
N GLU A 94 15.02 -1.41 -2.89
CA GLU A 94 14.35 -0.82 -4.07
C GLU A 94 13.50 -1.84 -4.81
N LYS A 95 14.03 -3.04 -5.04
CA LYS A 95 13.32 -4.12 -5.72
C LYS A 95 12.07 -4.57 -4.96
N ILE A 96 12.15 -4.69 -3.64
CA ILE A 96 11.02 -5.05 -2.78
C ILE A 96 9.96 -3.93 -2.80
N CYS A 97 10.36 -2.67 -2.64
CA CYS A 97 9.46 -1.52 -2.72
C CYS A 97 8.74 -1.49 -4.06
N GLN A 98 9.48 -1.54 -5.17
CA GLN A 98 8.92 -1.50 -6.52
C GLN A 98 7.93 -2.65 -6.75
N LYS A 99 8.32 -3.89 -6.40
CA LYS A 99 7.45 -5.05 -6.61
C LYS A 99 6.18 -4.97 -5.77
N THR A 100 6.29 -4.49 -4.53
CA THR A 100 5.15 -4.32 -3.63
C THR A 100 4.20 -3.25 -4.15
N GLN A 101 4.72 -2.09 -4.61
CA GLN A 101 3.92 -1.04 -5.24
C GLN A 101 3.17 -1.54 -6.47
N VAL A 102 3.84 -2.30 -7.35
CA VAL A 102 3.20 -2.87 -8.54
C VAL A 102 2.07 -3.82 -8.16
N ILE A 103 2.27 -4.71 -7.17
CA ILE A 103 1.23 -5.65 -6.71
C ILE A 103 0.03 -4.90 -6.12
N LEU A 104 0.27 -3.83 -5.36
CA LEU A 104 -0.80 -2.99 -4.81
C LEU A 104 -1.56 -2.24 -5.91
N ALA A 105 -0.84 -1.62 -6.85
CA ALA A 105 -1.43 -0.86 -7.95
C ALA A 105 -2.26 -1.72 -8.92
N GLN A 106 -1.95 -3.02 -9.01
CA GLN A 106 -2.66 -3.99 -9.84
C GLN A 106 -3.95 -4.53 -9.20
N ARG A 107 -4.29 -4.12 -7.97
CA ARG A 107 -5.54 -4.56 -7.31
C ARG A 107 -6.80 -4.06 -8.01
N PHE A 108 -6.74 -2.88 -8.61
CA PHE A 108 -7.79 -2.37 -9.50
C PHE A 108 -7.19 -2.17 -10.89
N ASP A 109 -7.84 -2.74 -11.91
CA ASP A 109 -7.52 -2.40 -13.28
C ASP A 109 -7.96 -0.95 -13.58
N SER A 110 -7.44 -0.38 -14.68
CA SER A 110 -7.67 1.02 -15.02
C SER A 110 -9.15 1.38 -15.17
N ARG A 111 -9.98 0.45 -15.68
CA ARG A 111 -11.41 0.68 -15.88
C ARG A 111 -12.16 0.63 -14.56
N SER A 112 -11.85 -0.34 -13.70
CA SER A 112 -12.42 -0.42 -12.36
C SER A 112 -12.03 0.79 -11.51
N ARG A 113 -10.80 1.30 -11.63
CA ARG A 113 -10.36 2.47 -10.86
C ARG A 113 -11.19 3.72 -11.14
N THR A 114 -11.57 3.99 -12.39
CA THR A 114 -12.46 5.12 -12.71
C THR A 114 -13.82 4.97 -12.01
N PHE A 115 -14.42 3.77 -12.07
CA PHE A 115 -15.68 3.49 -11.38
C PHE A 115 -15.57 3.62 -9.86
N VAL A 116 -14.50 3.08 -9.28
CA VAL A 116 -14.25 3.12 -7.83
C VAL A 116 -14.06 4.57 -7.34
N LYS A 117 -13.37 5.41 -8.11
CA LYS A 117 -13.24 6.84 -7.82
C LYS A 117 -14.58 7.56 -7.90
N ALA A 118 -15.38 7.31 -8.93
CA ALA A 118 -16.71 7.91 -9.06
C ALA A 118 -17.62 7.53 -7.88
N CYS A 119 -17.47 6.32 -7.32
CA CYS A 119 -18.20 5.87 -6.14
C CYS A 119 -17.90 6.68 -4.86
N GLN A 120 -16.91 7.59 -4.87
CA GLN A 120 -16.70 8.56 -3.79
C GLN A 120 -17.92 9.46 -3.57
N VAL A 121 -18.79 9.64 -4.58
CA VAL A 121 -20.07 10.36 -4.42
C VAL A 121 -20.96 9.75 -3.32
N PHE A 122 -20.77 8.47 -2.97
CA PHE A 122 -21.49 7.81 -1.88
C PHE A 122 -20.82 7.97 -0.50
N ASP A 123 -19.60 8.53 -0.45
CA ASP A 123 -18.94 8.86 0.80
C ASP A 123 -19.37 10.25 1.28
N LEU A 124 -20.37 10.28 2.17
CA LEU A 124 -20.88 11.53 2.75
C LEU A 124 -19.80 12.34 3.49
N ALA A 125 -18.72 11.72 3.96
CA ALA A 125 -17.62 12.43 4.61
C ALA A 125 -16.78 13.24 3.61
N ALA A 126 -16.80 12.86 2.33
CA ALA A 126 -16.09 13.54 1.24
C ALA A 126 -16.92 14.67 0.59
N TRP A 127 -18.19 14.85 1.00
CA TRP A 127 -19.07 15.83 0.38
C TRP A 127 -18.62 17.27 0.64
N PRO A 128 -18.76 18.16 -0.36
CA PRO A 128 -18.54 19.59 -0.17
C PRO A 128 -19.44 20.14 0.95
N ARG A 129 -18.89 21.04 1.75
CA ARG A 129 -19.64 21.69 2.83
C ARG A 129 -20.44 22.89 2.34
N SER A 130 -20.09 23.44 1.18
CA SER A 130 -20.79 24.57 0.59
C SER A 130 -21.98 24.09 -0.23
N THR A 131 -23.12 24.75 -0.08
CA THR A 131 -24.35 24.42 -0.83
C THR A 131 -24.14 24.60 -2.34
N ASP A 132 -23.38 25.62 -2.74
CA ASP A 132 -23.14 25.90 -4.16
C ASP A 132 -22.33 24.79 -4.85
N GLU A 133 -21.27 24.27 -4.20
CA GLU A 133 -20.50 23.14 -4.74
C GLU A 133 -21.33 21.85 -4.73
N LEU A 134 -22.16 21.65 -3.71
CA LEU A 134 -22.99 20.46 -3.56
C LEU A 134 -24.04 20.32 -4.67
N MET A 135 -24.56 21.43 -5.19
CA MET A 135 -25.57 21.43 -6.28
C MET A 135 -25.07 20.79 -7.59
N SER A 136 -23.75 20.74 -7.79
CA SER A 136 -23.10 20.12 -8.95
C SER A 136 -22.26 18.89 -8.62
N TYR A 137 -21.99 18.63 -7.34
CA TYR A 137 -21.14 17.54 -6.91
C TYR A 137 -21.67 16.17 -7.38
N GLY A 138 -20.78 15.34 -7.91
CA GLY A 138 -21.11 13.97 -8.32
C GLY A 138 -21.86 13.83 -9.64
N LYS A 139 -22.13 14.91 -10.39
CA LYS A 139 -22.86 14.81 -11.67
C LYS A 139 -22.11 13.97 -12.70
N GLU A 140 -20.84 14.26 -12.95
CA GLU A 140 -20.03 13.43 -13.85
C GLU A 140 -19.78 12.02 -13.28
N ASP A 141 -19.59 11.91 -11.97
CA ASP A 141 -19.34 10.63 -11.30
C ASP A 141 -20.54 9.68 -11.46
N MET A 142 -21.76 10.18 -11.30
CA MET A 142 -22.98 9.39 -11.52
C MET A 142 -23.09 8.89 -12.95
N VAL A 143 -22.72 9.70 -13.95
CA VAL A 143 -22.69 9.27 -15.36
C VAL A 143 -21.68 8.13 -15.54
N GLN A 144 -20.47 8.26 -15.00
CA GLN A 144 -19.45 7.20 -15.09
C GLN A 144 -19.90 5.91 -14.39
N ILE A 145 -20.60 6.01 -13.26
CA ILE A 145 -21.20 4.86 -12.56
C ILE A 145 -22.23 4.18 -13.46
N PHE A 146 -23.16 4.94 -14.05
CA PHE A 146 -24.18 4.40 -14.95
C PHE A 146 -23.57 3.70 -16.16
N GLU A 147 -22.64 4.36 -16.87
CA GLU A 147 -21.95 3.80 -18.03
C GLU A 147 -21.22 2.51 -17.68
N HIS A 148 -20.57 2.44 -16.51
CA HIS A 148 -19.92 1.22 -16.06
C HIS A 148 -20.93 0.08 -15.83
N LEU A 149 -22.05 0.36 -15.16
CA LEU A 149 -23.09 -0.63 -14.85
C LEU A 149 -23.78 -1.18 -16.11
N GLU A 150 -23.95 -0.37 -17.16
CA GLU A 150 -24.49 -0.84 -18.45
C GLU A 150 -23.62 -1.93 -19.10
N THR A 151 -22.33 -1.98 -18.76
CA THR A 151 -21.40 -2.95 -19.32
C THR A 151 -21.31 -4.25 -18.51
N VAL A 152 -21.89 -4.27 -17.31
CA VAL A 152 -22.01 -5.48 -16.51
C VAL A 152 -23.12 -6.33 -17.12
N PRO A 153 -22.84 -7.58 -17.56
CA PRO A 153 -23.87 -8.46 -18.10
C PRO A 153 -24.99 -8.60 -17.07
N SER A 154 -26.20 -8.21 -17.43
CA SER A 154 -27.35 -8.37 -16.55
C SER A 154 -27.68 -9.86 -16.42
N PHE A 155 -27.44 -10.43 -15.24
CA PHE A 155 -28.00 -11.73 -14.85
C PHE A 155 -29.49 -11.60 -14.55
N SER A 156 -30.30 -11.10 -15.49
CA SER A 156 -31.75 -11.34 -15.49
C SER A 156 -32.40 -10.88 -16.78
N ARG A 157 -32.74 -11.85 -17.64
CA ARG A 157 -34.00 -11.87 -18.39
C ARG A 157 -34.43 -13.32 -18.65
N GLU A 158 -34.59 -14.10 -17.59
CA GLU A 158 -35.53 -15.23 -17.56
C GLU A 158 -36.23 -15.23 -16.20
N VAL A 159 -37.21 -14.35 -16.05
CA VAL A 159 -38.35 -14.59 -15.15
C VAL A 159 -39.53 -14.79 -16.08
N CYS A 160 -39.90 -16.07 -16.30
CA CYS A 160 -41.13 -16.49 -16.95
C CYS A 160 -42.37 -16.05 -16.15
#